data_AF-A0A7C4KX33-F1
#
_entry.id   AF-A0A7C4KX33-F1
#
_cell.length_a   1.000
_cell.length_b   1.000
_cell.length_c   1.000
_cell.angle_alpha   90.00
_cell.angle_beta   90.00
_cell.angle_gamma   90.00
#
_symmetry.space_group_name_H-M   'P 1'
#
loop_
_entity.id
_entity.type
_entity.pdbx_description
1 polymer ?
#
loop_
_entity_poly.entity_id
_entity_poly.type
_entity_poly.pdbx_seq_one_letter_code
_entity_poly.pdbx_strand_id
1 'polypeptide(L)'
;MEFNFKQNQQITIERVKEIILITIKDAFQEILGETSTMVVWHYLLLNTGLRIEDILDRPEIFISFIRNLFKDGAKIIEKKIKEKLCYRFKINPENIENIDLIDIIKQIITKY
;
A
#
# COMPACT_ATOMS: atom_id res chain seq x y z
N MET A 1 -37.57 -7.00 -21.98
CA MET A 1 -37.26 -7.10 -20.53
C MET A 1 -35.84 -6.57 -20.35
N GLU A 2 -35.71 -5.34 -19.90
CA GLU A 2 -34.40 -4.72 -19.64
C GLU A 2 -33.89 -5.17 -18.28
N PHE A 3 -32.82 -5.98 -18.26
CA PHE A 3 -32.09 -6.28 -17.04
C PHE A 3 -31.14 -5.11 -16.75
N ASN A 4 -31.61 -4.18 -15.94
CA ASN A 4 -30.84 -3.06 -15.44
C ASN A 4 -29.93 -3.54 -14.30
N PHE A 5 -28.76 -4.11 -14.63
CA PHE A 5 -27.70 -4.35 -13.65
C PHE A 5 -27.05 -3.01 -13.28
N LYS A 6 -27.71 -2.23 -12.41
CA LYS A 6 -27.00 -1.24 -11.61
C LYS A 6 -26.09 -2.00 -10.65
N GLN A 7 -24.85 -2.26 -11.08
CA GLN A 7 -23.77 -2.65 -10.17
C GLN A 7 -23.44 -1.45 -9.26
N ASN A 8 -24.27 -1.19 -8.25
CA ASN A 8 -23.80 -0.50 -7.06
C ASN A 8 -23.02 -1.53 -6.23
N GLN A 9 -21.79 -1.80 -6.62
CA GLN A 9 -20.87 -2.52 -5.74
C GLN A 9 -20.35 -1.55 -4.69
N GLN A 10 -20.94 -1.62 -3.50
CA GLN A 10 -20.30 -1.08 -2.30
C GLN A 10 -19.01 -1.87 -2.10
N ILE A 11 -17.86 -1.23 -2.26
CA ILE A 11 -16.56 -1.90 -2.10
C ILE A 11 -16.46 -2.31 -0.63
N THR A 12 -16.25 -3.59 -0.36
CA THR A 12 -16.07 -4.07 1.03
C THR A 12 -14.69 -3.70 1.54
N ILE A 13 -14.53 -3.61 2.86
CA ILE A 13 -13.25 -3.27 3.48
C ILE A 13 -12.14 -4.27 3.13
N GLU A 14 -12.46 -5.54 2.95
CA GLU A 14 -11.52 -6.58 2.51
C GLU A 14 -11.00 -6.28 1.11
N ARG A 15 -11.87 -5.84 0.21
CA ARG A 15 -11.48 -5.47 -1.16
C ARG A 15 -10.65 -4.20 -1.18
N VAL A 16 -10.93 -3.24 -0.30
CA VAL A 16 -10.06 -2.06 -0.10
C VAL A 16 -8.68 -2.48 0.37
N LYS A 17 -8.60 -3.34 1.40
CA LYS A 17 -7.34 -3.89 1.92
C LYS A 17 -6.54 -4.59 0.81
N GLU A 18 -7.18 -5.43 0.01
CA GLU A 18 -6.55 -6.10 -1.12
C GLU A 18 -5.97 -5.10 -2.13
N ILE A 19 -6.74 -4.06 -2.50
CA ILE A 19 -6.27 -3.02 -3.43
C ILE A 19 -5.05 -2.28 -2.86
N ILE A 20 -5.02 -1.98 -1.56
CA ILE A 20 -3.86 -1.35 -0.92
C ILE A 20 -2.64 -2.28 -1.01
N LEU A 21 -2.79 -3.56 -0.68
CA LEU A 21 -1.69 -4.53 -0.73
C LEU A 21 -1.14 -4.73 -2.14
N ILE A 22 -2.03 -4.85 -3.14
CA ILE A 22 -1.64 -4.90 -4.56
C ILE A 22 -0.87 -3.62 -4.93
N THR A 23 -1.36 -2.46 -4.51
CA THR A 23 -0.71 -1.18 -4.81
C THR A 23 0.71 -1.10 -4.23
N ILE A 24 0.90 -1.61 -3.01
CA ILE A 24 2.23 -1.72 -2.38
C ILE A 24 3.12 -2.67 -3.20
N LYS A 25 2.63 -3.87 -3.54
CA LYS A 25 3.38 -4.85 -4.37
C LYS A 25 3.81 -4.23 -5.70
N ASP A 26 2.87 -3.60 -6.40
CA ASP A 26 3.13 -2.98 -7.70
C ASP A 26 4.15 -1.84 -7.58
N ALA A 27 4.11 -1.03 -6.52
CA ALA A 27 5.07 0.07 -6.31
C ALA A 27 6.50 -0.47 -6.13
N PHE A 28 6.65 -1.55 -5.37
CA PHE A 28 7.94 -2.21 -5.19
C PHE A 28 8.45 -2.82 -6.50
N GLN A 29 7.59 -3.52 -7.24
CA GLN A 29 7.96 -4.13 -8.52
C GLN A 29 8.37 -3.08 -9.55
N GLU A 30 7.68 -1.94 -9.61
CA GLU A 30 8.05 -0.84 -10.53
C GLU A 30 9.42 -0.22 -10.20
N ILE A 31 9.78 -0.14 -8.91
CA ILE A 31 11.04 0.50 -8.50
C ILE A 31 12.22 -0.49 -8.56
N LEU A 32 12.03 -1.72 -8.09
CA LEU A 32 13.12 -2.67 -7.85
C LEU A 32 13.16 -3.82 -8.86
N GLY A 33 12.09 -4.02 -9.63
CA GLY A 33 11.85 -5.23 -10.41
C GLY A 33 11.31 -6.39 -9.56
N GLU A 34 10.83 -7.42 -10.25
CA GLU A 34 10.14 -8.57 -9.64
C GLU A 34 11.06 -9.36 -8.69
N THR A 35 12.25 -9.75 -9.14
CA THR A 35 13.19 -10.56 -8.35
C THR A 35 13.58 -9.87 -7.05
N SER A 36 13.99 -8.60 -7.11
CA SER A 36 14.36 -7.81 -5.93
C SER A 36 13.19 -7.63 -4.98
N THR A 37 11.98 -7.45 -5.52
CA THR A 37 10.76 -7.34 -4.72
C THR A 37 10.49 -8.62 -3.92
N MET A 38 10.65 -9.80 -4.53
CA MET A 38 10.52 -11.07 -3.81
C MET A 38 11.56 -11.21 -2.69
N VAL A 39 12.80 -10.79 -2.92
CA VAL A 39 13.86 -10.80 -1.89
C VAL A 39 13.49 -9.89 -0.71
N VAL A 40 12.94 -8.70 -0.98
CA VAL A 40 12.48 -7.78 0.08
C VAL A 40 11.36 -8.41 0.90
N TRP A 41 10.38 -9.06 0.27
CA TRP A 41 9.29 -9.74 0.98
C TRP A 41 9.78 -10.90 1.83
N HIS A 42 10.72 -11.68 1.31
CA HIS A 42 11.35 -12.74 2.08
C HIS A 42 12.12 -12.18 3.27
N TYR A 43 12.88 -11.09 3.06
CA TYR A 43 13.63 -10.43 4.12
C TYR A 43 12.73 -9.79 5.18
N LEU A 44 11.59 -9.20 4.79
CA LEU A 44 10.57 -8.70 5.72
C LEU A 44 10.09 -9.81 6.64
N LEU A 45 9.68 -10.95 6.05
CA LEU A 45 9.18 -12.09 6.79
C LEU A 45 10.23 -12.63 7.78
N LEU A 46 11.48 -12.81 7.33
CA LEU A 46 12.54 -13.37 8.17
C LEU A 46 12.93 -12.45 9.35
N ASN A 47 12.92 -11.13 9.15
CA ASN A 47 13.42 -10.19 10.17
C ASN A 47 12.34 -9.69 11.12
N THR A 48 11.08 -9.72 10.70
CA THR A 48 9.97 -9.13 11.48
C THR A 48 8.87 -10.14 11.81
N GLY A 49 8.86 -11.30 11.16
CA GLY A 49 7.74 -12.23 11.20
C GLY A 49 6.48 -11.71 10.48
N LEU A 50 6.55 -10.55 9.81
CA LEU A 50 5.41 -9.93 9.14
C LEU A 50 5.27 -10.49 7.72
N ARG A 51 4.10 -11.05 7.40
CA ARG A 51 3.74 -11.40 6.02
C ARG A 51 3.19 -10.18 5.30
N ILE A 52 3.25 -10.20 3.97
CA ILE A 52 2.74 -9.08 3.17
C ILE A 52 1.24 -8.88 3.36
N GLU A 53 0.49 -9.96 3.58
CA GLU A 53 -0.95 -9.94 3.84
C GLU A 53 -1.29 -9.23 5.16
N ASP A 54 -0.36 -9.25 6.13
CA ASP A 54 -0.55 -8.72 7.48
C ASP A 54 -0.06 -7.26 7.63
N ILE A 55 0.46 -6.65 6.56
CA ILE A 55 1.05 -5.29 6.60
C ILE A 55 0.03 -4.28 7.11
N LEU A 56 -1.24 -4.40 6.73
CA LEU A 56 -2.27 -3.43 7.11
C LEU A 56 -2.68 -3.54 8.58
N ASP A 57 -2.41 -4.67 9.23
CA ASP A 57 -2.68 -4.85 10.66
C ASP A 57 -1.53 -4.30 11.52
N ARG A 58 -0.30 -4.23 10.97
CA ARG A 58 0.89 -3.70 11.64
C ARG A 58 1.73 -2.81 10.71
N PRO A 59 1.16 -1.70 10.18
CA PRO A 59 1.83 -0.87 9.17
C PRO A 59 3.10 -0.20 9.70
N GLU A 60 3.18 0.08 11.00
CA GLU A 60 4.35 0.66 11.65
C GLU A 60 5.60 -0.23 11.52
N ILE A 61 5.44 -1.56 11.63
CA ILE A 61 6.53 -2.53 11.48
C ILE A 61 7.05 -2.51 10.04
N PHE A 62 6.14 -2.52 9.07
CA PHE A 62 6.46 -2.47 7.65
C PHE A 62 7.22 -1.18 7.28
N ILE A 63 6.71 -0.02 7.70
CA ILE A 63 7.35 1.27 7.41
C ILE A 63 8.72 1.37 8.07
N SER A 64 8.84 0.95 9.33
CA SER A 64 10.15 0.91 10.00
C SER A 64 11.13 -0.01 9.28
N PHE A 65 10.67 -1.17 8.81
CA PHE A 65 11.51 -2.10 8.04
C PHE A 65 12.01 -1.48 6.74
N ILE A 66 11.14 -0.84 5.95
CA ILE A 66 11.55 -0.18 4.69
C ILE A 66 12.54 0.94 4.96
N ARG A 67 12.24 1.82 5.93
CA ARG A 67 13.12 2.94 6.31
C ARG A 67 14.48 2.44 6.77
N ASN A 68 14.53 1.31 7.47
CA ASN A 68 15.78 0.72 7.90
C ASN A 68 16.56 0.07 6.76
N LEU A 69 15.89 -0.65 5.86
CA LEU A 69 16.49 -1.37 4.75
C LEU A 69 17.02 -0.42 3.66
N PHE A 70 16.21 0.56 3.25
CA PHE A 70 16.53 1.45 2.13
C PHE A 70 17.10 2.80 2.55
N LYS A 71 17.11 3.12 3.85
CA LYS A 71 17.56 4.43 4.38
C LYS A 71 16.86 5.57 3.65
N ASP A 72 17.59 6.56 3.16
CA ASP A 72 17.00 7.68 2.40
C ASP A 72 16.25 7.23 1.14
N GLY A 73 16.61 6.08 0.55
CA GLY A 73 15.90 5.48 -0.57
C GLY A 73 14.46 5.05 -0.24
N ALA A 74 14.14 4.85 1.05
CA ALA A 74 12.78 4.54 1.49
C ALA A 74 11.78 5.63 1.09
N LYS A 75 12.23 6.90 1.03
CA LYS A 75 11.37 8.04 0.62
C LYS A 75 10.83 7.87 -0.80
N ILE A 76 11.61 7.27 -1.71
CA ILE A 76 11.20 7.01 -3.10
C ILE A 76 10.10 5.97 -3.13
N ILE A 77 10.27 4.89 -2.36
CA ILE A 77 9.29 3.81 -2.24
C ILE A 77 8.00 4.33 -1.61
N GLU A 78 8.10 5.00 -0.47
CA GLU A 78 6.94 5.58 0.23
C GLU A 78 6.20 6.58 -0.65
N LYS A 79 6.91 7.49 -1.33
CA LYS A 79 6.31 8.46 -2.27
C LYS A 79 5.53 7.74 -3.37
N LYS A 80 6.12 6.72 -3.99
CA LYS A 80 5.46 5.96 -5.06
C LYS A 80 4.20 5.25 -4.56
N ILE A 81 4.24 4.62 -3.38
CA ILE A 81 3.05 4.00 -2.79
C ILE A 81 1.96 5.05 -2.56
N LYS A 82 2.32 6.19 -1.93
CA LYS A 82 1.39 7.30 -1.66
C LYS A 82 0.72 7.80 -2.95
N GLU A 83 1.49 8.09 -3.99
CA GLU A 83 0.97 8.55 -5.28
C GLU A 83 -0.04 7.56 -5.88
N LYS A 84 0.29 6.26 -5.88
CA LYS A 84 -0.60 5.24 -6.44
C LYS A 84 -1.86 5.06 -5.61
N LEU A 85 -1.77 5.09 -4.28
CA LEU A 85 -2.93 5.02 -3.39
C LEU A 85 -3.85 6.22 -3.58
N CYS A 86 -3.29 7.44 -3.59
CA CYS A 86 -4.07 8.66 -3.82
C CYS A 86 -4.78 8.63 -5.18
N TYR A 87 -4.08 8.19 -6.23
CA TYR A 87 -4.67 8.01 -7.56
C TYR A 87 -5.83 6.99 -7.56
N ARG A 88 -5.62 5.80 -6.98
CA ARG A 88 -6.64 4.72 -6.99
C ARG A 88 -7.88 5.08 -6.16
N PHE A 89 -7.70 5.74 -5.03
CA PHE A 89 -8.80 6.09 -4.11
C PHE A 89 -9.34 7.52 -4.28
N LYS A 90 -8.86 8.24 -5.30
CA LYS A 90 -9.22 9.65 -5.58
C LYS A 90 -9.08 10.53 -4.34
N ILE A 91 -8.01 10.33 -3.58
CA ILE A 91 -7.66 11.18 -2.43
C ILE A 91 -6.91 12.39 -2.98
N ASN A 92 -7.41 13.58 -2.64
CA ASN A 92 -6.81 14.82 -3.12
C ASN A 92 -5.40 14.95 -2.50
N PRO A 93 -4.34 15.09 -3.31
CA PRO A 93 -2.97 14.96 -2.84
C PRO A 93 -2.43 16.24 -2.19
N GLU A 94 -3.29 17.11 -1.64
CA GLU A 94 -2.86 18.36 -1.00
C GLU A 94 -1.87 18.02 0.12
N ASN A 95 -0.58 18.17 -0.20
CA ASN A 95 0.58 17.77 0.59
C ASN A 95 0.89 16.26 0.70
N ILE A 96 0.84 15.48 -0.40
CA ILE A 96 1.38 14.10 -0.45
C ILE A 96 2.77 13.98 0.16
N GLU A 97 3.61 15.00 0.06
CA GLU A 97 4.97 14.98 0.61
C GLU A 97 5.00 15.02 2.14
N ASN A 98 4.04 15.72 2.78
CA ASN A 98 4.01 15.93 4.23
C ASN A 98 3.14 14.91 4.98
N ILE A 99 2.29 14.16 4.28
CA ILE A 99 1.47 13.12 4.90
C ILE A 99 2.25 11.80 5.00
N ASP A 100 2.19 11.16 6.16
CA ASP A 100 2.80 9.85 6.37
C ASP A 100 2.00 8.76 5.64
N LEU A 101 2.69 7.73 5.14
CA LEU A 101 2.04 6.64 4.41
C LEU A 101 1.04 5.88 5.31
N ILE A 102 1.32 5.76 6.60
CA ILE A 102 0.39 5.13 7.56
C ILE A 102 -0.90 5.93 7.65
N ASP A 103 -0.83 7.25 7.64
CA ASP A 103 -2.01 8.12 7.70
C ASP A 103 -2.87 7.97 6.44
N ILE A 104 -2.27 7.87 5.25
CA ILE A 104 -3.00 7.59 4.01
C ILE A 104 -3.71 6.23 4.10
N ILE A 105 -3.03 5.18 4.56
CA ILE A 105 -3.61 3.84 4.71
C ILE A 105 -4.81 3.89 5.67
N LYS A 106 -4.65 4.55 6.83
CA LYS A 106 -5.72 4.71 7.83
C LYS A 106 -6.90 5.51 7.28
N GLN A 107 -6.65 6.59 6.52
CA GLN A 107 -7.71 7.38 5.88
C GLN A 107 -8.51 6.57 4.87
N ILE A 108 -7.84 5.75 4.04
CA ILE A 108 -8.50 4.89 3.08
C ILE A 108 -9.38 3.86 3.80
N ILE A 109 -8.83 3.17 4.80
CA ILE A 109 -9.54 2.13 5.56
C ILE A 109 -10.73 2.70 6.34
N THR A 110 -10.62 3.91 6.89
CA THR A 110 -11.72 4.53 7.68
C THR A 110 -12.87 5.01 6.79
N LYS A 111 -12.62 5.26 5.50
CA LYS A 111 -13.61 5.80 4.56
C LYS A 111 -14.57 4.73 4.01
N TYR A 112 -14.24 3.45 4.12
CA TYR A 112 -14.98 2.32 3.53
C TYR A 112 -15.32 1.27 4.59
#